data_AF-A0A3B5QIH8-F1
#
_entry.id   AF-A0A3B5QIH8-F1
#
_cell.length_a   1.000
_cell.length_b   1.000
_cell.length_c   1.000
_cell.angle_alpha   90.00
_cell.angle_beta   90.00
_cell.angle_gamma   90.00
#
_symmetry.space_group_name_H-M   'P 1'
#
loop_
_entity.id
_entity.type
_entity.pdbx_description
1 polymer ?
#
loop_
_entity_poly.entity_id
_entity_poly.type
_entity_poly.pdbx_seq_one_letter_code
_entity_poly.pdbx_strand_id
1 'polypeptide(L)'
;MGEVVKDAQKNLNVSYLNVDQQEKLRQFKIQTRIDNETYLRAHPEVDEIIGDFLRHLLVKKPSDIREFAADHFSSLSDPSDAVSNENSETN
;
A
#
# COMPACT_ATOMS: atom_id res chain seq x y z
N MET A 1 3.56 -18.94 30.73
CA MET A 1 4.68 -18.70 29.79
C MET A 1 4.16 -18.93 28.38
N GLY A 2 3.80 -17.86 27.68
CA GLY A 2 3.00 -17.88 26.44
C GLY A 2 3.77 -17.38 25.22
N GLU A 3 4.89 -18.04 24.90
CA GLU A 3 5.82 -17.55 23.87
C GLU A 3 6.16 -18.57 22.77
N VAL A 4 5.27 -19.52 22.48
CA VAL A 4 5.52 -20.55 21.42
C VAL A 4 4.50 -20.49 20.26
N VAL A 5 3.48 -19.63 20.33
CA VAL A 5 2.34 -19.70 19.39
C VAL A 5 2.51 -18.79 18.16
N LYS A 6 3.46 -17.85 18.15
CA LYS A 6 3.55 -16.85 17.07
C LYS A 6 4.32 -17.33 15.84
N ASP A 7 5.24 -18.29 15.97
CA ASP A 7 6.05 -18.78 14.85
C ASP A 7 5.37 -19.92 14.06
N ALA A 8 4.33 -20.54 14.65
CA ALA A 8 3.55 -21.59 14.01
C ALA A 8 2.71 -21.05 12.83
N GLN A 9 2.24 -19.81 12.90
CA GLN A 9 1.35 -19.26 11.88
C GLN A 9 2.08 -18.92 10.57
N LYS A 10 3.38 -18.57 10.63
CA LYS A 10 4.19 -18.26 9.43
C LYS A 10 4.66 -19.52 8.69
N ASN A 11 4.73 -20.66 9.38
CA ASN A 11 5.22 -21.93 8.82
C ASN A 11 4.11 -22.90 8.38
N LEU A 12 2.85 -22.70 8.78
CA LEU A 12 1.74 -23.56 8.35
C LEU A 12 1.47 -23.50 6.83
N ASN A 13 1.59 -22.31 6.22
CA ASN A 13 1.33 -22.12 4.79
C ASN A 13 2.43 -22.69 3.86
N VAL A 14 3.64 -22.95 4.40
CA VAL A 14 4.75 -23.48 3.59
C VAL A 14 4.66 -25.00 3.43
N SER A 15 4.03 -25.72 4.37
CA SER A 15 3.95 -27.18 4.33
C SER A 15 2.80 -27.76 3.47
N TYR A 16 1.86 -26.93 3.01
CA TYR A 16 0.68 -27.38 2.26
C TYR A 16 0.89 -27.46 0.74
N LEU A 17 2.04 -27.00 0.23
CA LEU A 17 2.36 -26.99 -1.20
C LEU A 17 3.43 -28.02 -1.51
N ASN A 18 3.25 -28.78 -2.59
CA ASN A 18 4.30 -29.66 -3.11
C ASN A 18 5.49 -28.81 -3.59
N VAL A 19 6.69 -29.41 -3.66
CA VAL A 19 7.94 -28.76 -4.08
C VAL A 19 7.78 -28.07 -5.44
N ASP A 20 7.12 -28.71 -6.39
CA ASP A 20 6.86 -28.12 -7.72
C ASP A 20 5.95 -26.89 -7.66
N GLN A 21 4.96 -26.89 -6.76
CA GLN A 21 4.06 -25.73 -6.56
C GLN A 21 4.81 -24.60 -5.87
N GLN A 22 5.68 -24.92 -4.92
CA GLN A 22 6.51 -23.93 -4.24
C GLN A 22 7.49 -23.27 -5.21
N GLU A 23 8.08 -24.04 -6.12
CA GLU A 23 9.00 -23.48 -7.12
C GLU A 23 8.26 -22.62 -8.14
N LYS A 24 7.10 -23.07 -8.64
CA LYS A 24 6.24 -22.22 -9.49
C LYS A 24 5.83 -20.93 -8.80
N LEU A 25 5.45 -20.99 -7.52
CA LEU A 25 5.11 -19.81 -6.72
C LEU A 25 6.31 -18.87 -6.56
N ARG A 26 7.52 -19.43 -6.36
CA ARG A 26 8.75 -18.64 -6.30
C ARG A 26 8.97 -17.89 -7.61
N GLN A 27 8.95 -18.59 -8.74
CA GLN A 27 9.17 -17.98 -10.05
C GLN A 27 8.11 -16.92 -10.37
N PHE A 28 6.84 -17.22 -10.07
CA PHE A 28 5.76 -16.25 -10.20
C PHE A 28 6.00 -14.98 -9.38
N LYS A 29 6.35 -15.11 -8.08
CA LYS A 29 6.66 -13.97 -7.23
C LYS A 29 7.84 -13.15 -7.72
N ILE A 30 8.87 -13.80 -8.26
CA ILE A 30 10.02 -13.10 -8.85
C ILE A 30 9.57 -12.28 -10.06
N GLN A 31 8.82 -12.90 -10.98
CA GLN A 31 8.32 -12.21 -12.16
C GLN A 31 7.41 -11.03 -11.80
N THR A 32 6.45 -11.24 -10.90
CA THR A 32 5.57 -10.17 -10.41
C THR A 32 6.36 -9.01 -9.80
N ARG A 33 7.45 -9.28 -9.06
CA ARG A 33 8.29 -8.21 -8.53
C ARG A 33 8.99 -7.42 -9.64
N ILE A 34 9.52 -8.09 -10.64
CA ILE A 34 10.18 -7.45 -11.79
C ILE A 34 9.16 -6.58 -12.55
N ASP A 35 7.96 -7.12 -12.78
CA ASP A 35 6.90 -6.41 -13.50
C ASP A 35 6.46 -5.17 -12.72
N ASN A 36 6.28 -5.29 -11.40
CA ASN A 36 5.93 -4.18 -10.53
C ASN A 36 7.01 -3.09 -10.51
N GLU A 37 8.29 -3.46 -10.38
CA GLU A 37 9.40 -2.50 -10.41
C GLU A 37 9.51 -1.80 -11.78
N THR A 38 9.26 -2.55 -12.86
CA THR A 38 9.25 -2.01 -14.22
C THR A 38 8.09 -1.02 -14.40
N TYR A 39 6.91 -1.36 -13.89
CA TYR A 39 5.73 -0.48 -13.90
C TYR A 39 6.01 0.81 -13.12
N LEU A 40 6.47 0.72 -11.87
CA LEU A 40 6.77 1.91 -11.06
C LEU A 40 7.84 2.80 -11.71
N ARG A 41 8.87 2.21 -12.33
CA ARG A 41 9.89 2.99 -13.06
C ARG A 41 9.33 3.68 -14.31
N ALA A 42 8.39 3.04 -14.99
CA ALA A 42 7.77 3.59 -16.19
C ALA A 42 6.70 4.66 -15.89
N HIS A 43 6.16 4.66 -14.67
CA HIS A 43 5.02 5.47 -14.25
C HIS A 43 5.36 6.37 -13.06
N PRO A 44 6.14 7.46 -13.26
CA PRO A 44 6.50 8.40 -12.20
C PRO A 44 5.29 9.10 -11.57
N GLU A 45 4.14 9.16 -12.25
CA GLU A 45 2.90 9.69 -11.72
C GLU A 45 2.42 8.94 -10.47
N VAL A 46 2.75 7.65 -10.34
CA VAL A 46 2.39 6.85 -9.17
C VAL A 46 3.17 7.30 -7.94
N ASP A 47 4.46 7.62 -8.12
CA ASP A 47 5.31 8.15 -7.05
C ASP A 47 4.83 9.53 -6.59
N GLU A 48 4.37 10.37 -7.52
CA GLU A 48 3.80 11.68 -7.19
C GLU A 48 2.51 11.54 -6.38
N ILE A 49 1.58 10.68 -6.80
CA ILE A 49 0.31 10.43 -6.10
C ILE A 49 0.56 9.92 -4.68
N ILE A 50 1.48 8.97 -4.51
CA ILE A 50 1.84 8.44 -3.18
C ILE A 50 2.55 9.51 -2.35
N GLY A 51 3.44 10.28 -2.96
CA GLY A 51 4.17 11.37 -2.30
C GLY A 51 3.24 12.45 -1.76
N ASP A 52 2.23 12.84 -2.54
CA ASP A 52 1.22 13.81 -2.13
C ASP A 52 0.38 13.30 -0.96
N PHE A 53 -0.09 12.06 -1.04
CA PHE A 53 -0.80 11.41 0.07
C PHE A 53 0.04 11.40 1.35
N LEU A 54 1.33 11.04 1.26
CA LEU A 54 2.23 11.01 2.42
C LEU A 54 2.45 12.40 3.03
N ARG A 55 2.53 13.46 2.21
CA ARG A 55 2.60 14.84 2.71
C ARG A 55 1.36 15.17 3.54
N HIS A 56 0.17 14.92 3.00
CA HIS A 56 -1.07 15.17 3.71
C HIS A 56 -1.20 14.32 4.99
N LEU A 57 -0.76 13.06 4.94
CA LEU A 57 -0.78 12.15 6.08
C LEU A 57 0.13 12.64 7.22
N LEU A 58 1.34 13.09 6.89
CA LEU A 58 2.31 13.57 7.87
C LEU A 58 1.88 14.90 8.51
N VAL A 59 1.20 15.76 7.77
CA VAL A 59 0.67 17.04 8.28
C VAL A 59 -0.56 16.81 9.18
N LYS A 60 -1.55 16.05 8.71
CA LYS A 60 -2.82 15.87 9.43
C LYS A 60 -2.72 14.85 10.58
N LYS A 61 -1.77 13.90 10.49
CA LYS A 61 -1.53 12.83 11.47
C LYS A 61 -2.83 12.22 12.03
N PRO A 62 -3.69 11.67 11.16
CA PRO A 62 -5.00 11.16 11.55
C PRO A 62 -4.89 9.92 12.46
N SER A 63 -5.92 9.69 13.26
CA SER A 63 -6.03 8.50 14.12
C SER A 63 -6.37 7.23 13.34
N ASP A 64 -7.16 7.33 12.26
CA ASP A 64 -7.40 6.23 11.32
C ASP A 64 -6.82 6.58 9.94
N ILE A 65 -5.73 5.90 9.59
CA ILE A 65 -5.00 6.11 8.33
C ILE A 65 -5.79 5.54 7.14
N ARG A 66 -6.61 4.50 7.36
CA ARG A 66 -7.32 3.82 6.27
C ARG A 66 -8.50 4.64 5.78
N GLU A 67 -9.26 5.22 6.72
CA GLU A 67 -10.35 6.14 6.40
C GLU A 67 -9.80 7.37 5.67
N PHE A 68 -8.72 7.94 6.18
CA PHE A 68 -8.03 9.06 5.54
C PHE A 68 -7.52 8.75 4.12
N ALA A 69 -6.99 7.55 3.90
CA ALA A 69 -6.58 7.10 2.57
C ALA A 69 -7.78 6.92 1.63
N ALA A 70 -8.88 6.32 2.12
CA ALA A 70 -10.09 6.12 1.33
C ALA A 70 -10.64 7.47 0.82
N ASP A 71 -10.73 8.47 1.70
CA ASP A 71 -11.18 9.81 1.33
C ASP A 71 -10.23 10.44 0.29
N HIS A 72 -8.91 10.42 0.56
CA HIS A 72 -7.91 11.04 -0.31
C HIS A 72 -7.85 10.44 -1.72
N PHE A 73 -7.90 9.10 -1.83
CA PHE A 73 -7.85 8.45 -3.14
C PHE A 73 -9.21 8.47 -3.85
N SER A 74 -10.32 8.58 -3.14
CA SER A 74 -11.65 8.74 -3.77
C SER A 74 -11.82 10.12 -4.41
N SER A 75 -11.23 11.17 -3.84
CA SER A 75 -11.23 12.50 -4.46
C SER A 75 -10.39 12.59 -5.75
N LEU A 76 -9.52 11.62 -6.02
CA LEU A 76 -8.75 11.59 -7.27
C LEU A 76 -9.55 11.04 -8.46
N SER A 77 -10.63 10.29 -8.23
CA SER A 77 -11.47 9.75 -9.31
C SER A 77 -12.50 10.74 -9.85
N ASP A 78 -12.89 11.73 -9.05
CA ASP A 78 -13.83 12.78 -9.45
C ASP A 78 -13.09 14.12 -9.63
N PRO A 79 -12.84 14.57 -10.88
CA PRO A 79 -12.13 15.81 -11.15
C PRO A 79 -12.90 17.09 -10.74
N SER A 80 -14.07 16.97 -10.12
CA SER A 80 -14.88 18.10 -9.65
C SER A 80 -14.39 18.74 -8.35
N ASP A 81 -13.59 18.03 -7.55
CA ASP A 81 -13.34 18.39 -6.14
C ASP A 81 -11.98 19.07 -5.90
N ALA A 82 -11.19 19.33 -6.95
CA ALA A 82 -9.91 20.02 -6.87
C ALA A 82 -10.01 21.51 -6.43
N VAL A 83 -11.21 22.01 -6.09
CA VAL A 83 -11.43 23.37 -5.59
C VAL A 83 -12.10 23.33 -4.22
N SER A 84 -11.32 23.02 -3.18
CA SER A 84 -11.59 23.47 -1.81
C SER A 84 -10.26 23.56 -1.05
N ASN A 85 -9.43 24.50 -1.52
CA ASN A 85 -8.22 24.96 -0.88
C ASN A 85 -8.56 25.61 0.48
N GLU A 86 -7.98 25.05 1.53
CA GLU A 86 -7.33 25.73 2.66
C GLU A 86 -7.80 27.16 2.94
N ASN A 87 -8.72 27.31 3.91
CA ASN A 87 -8.91 28.55 4.65
C ASN A 87 -9.48 28.21 6.04
N SER A 88 -8.61 27.72 6.92
CA SER A 88 -8.87 27.73 8.37
C SER A 88 -7.58 28.01 9.15
N GLU A 89 -6.86 29.07 8.78
CA GLU A 89 -5.98 29.78 9.72
C GLU A 89 -6.73 30.99 10.31
N THR A 90 -6.68 31.10 11.63
CA THR A 90 -6.98 32.28 12.47
C THR A 90 -8.44 32.74 12.63
N ASN A 91 -9.05 32.34 13.75
CA ASN A 91 -9.50 33.29 14.78
C ASN A 91 -9.60 32.60 16.14
#